data_AF-A0A7W1UHK9-F1
#
_entry.id   AF-A0A7W1UHK9-F1
#
_cell.length_a   1.000
_cell.length_b   1.000
_cell.length_c   1.000
_cell.angle_alpha   90.00
_cell.angle_beta   90.00
_cell.angle_gamma   90.00
#
_symmetry.space_group_name_H-M   'P 1'
#
loop_
_entity.id
_entity.type
_entity.pdbx_description
1 polymer ?
#
loop_
_entity_poly.entity_id
_entity_poly.type
_entity_poly.pdbx_seq_one_letter_code
_entity_poly.pdbx_strand_id
1 'polypeptide(L)'
;MAGVTEDVARKRQKCNLFGLPFLDALKSQHSELASVLQQHGNWAKELAELRDPAAHRIPIYVPPSVITSQEQVDEFRRIEAKADVGSSERNRPISEIYREAQAVSDFMPVMIISTTQGLRIRSISEQVRLDHDKYLTISTAVVGAL
;
A
#
# COMPACT_ATOMS: atom_id res chain seq x y z
N MET A 1 -36.34 1.05 13.96
CA MET A 1 -35.99 0.89 12.54
C MET A 1 -35.73 -0.58 12.30
N ALA A 2 -36.57 -1.23 11.48
CA ALA A 2 -36.37 -2.63 11.12
C ALA A 2 -35.14 -2.73 10.22
N GLY A 3 -34.14 -3.52 10.63
CA GLY A 3 -33.00 -3.83 9.79
C GLY A 3 -33.47 -4.54 8.53
N VAL A 4 -32.95 -4.14 7.37
CA VAL A 4 -33.20 -4.81 6.10
C VAL A 4 -32.54 -6.19 6.18
N THR A 5 -33.34 -7.23 6.41
CA THR A 5 -32.88 -8.62 6.31
C THR A 5 -32.81 -9.01 4.83
N GLU A 6 -31.65 -9.49 4.37
CA GLU A 6 -31.45 -9.97 3.01
C GLU A 6 -32.45 -11.10 2.70
N ASP A 7 -33.40 -10.82 1.79
CA ASP A 7 -34.45 -11.75 1.42
C ASP A 7 -33.88 -12.89 0.55
N VAL A 8 -34.12 -14.12 0.99
CA VAL A 8 -33.49 -15.36 0.51
C VAL A 8 -34.14 -15.80 -0.81
N ALA A 9 -33.76 -15.18 -1.93
CA ALA A 9 -34.01 -15.71 -3.29
C ALA A 9 -33.25 -14.98 -4.41
N ARG A 10 -32.84 -13.73 -4.20
CA ARG A 10 -32.12 -12.96 -5.23
C ARG A 10 -30.62 -13.20 -5.09
N LYS A 11 -29.99 -13.78 -6.12
CA LYS A 11 -28.52 -13.80 -6.25
C LYS A 11 -27.99 -12.38 -6.03
N ARG A 12 -27.04 -12.21 -5.11
CA ARG A 12 -26.37 -10.92 -4.87
C ARG A 12 -25.92 -10.34 -6.21
N GLN A 13 -26.45 -9.18 -6.57
CA GLN A 13 -25.97 -8.47 -7.74
C GLN A 13 -24.59 -7.91 -7.42
N LYS A 14 -23.63 -8.21 -8.29
CA LYS A 14 -22.29 -7.62 -8.19
C LYS A 14 -22.40 -6.13 -8.54
N CYS A 15 -22.44 -5.29 -7.50
CA CYS A 15 -22.37 -3.84 -7.66
C CYS A 15 -20.91 -3.40 -7.52
N ASN A 16 -20.39 -2.69 -8.51
CA ASN A 16 -19.06 -2.09 -8.48
C ASN A 16 -19.17 -0.66 -8.99
N LEU A 17 -18.81 0.29 -8.14
CA LEU A 17 -18.82 1.73 -8.43
C LEU A 17 -18.00 2.10 -9.68
N PHE A 18 -16.94 1.34 -9.97
CA PHE A 18 -16.06 1.54 -11.12
C PHE A 18 -16.30 0.50 -12.23
N GLY A 19 -17.36 -0.31 -12.12
CA GLY A 19 -17.70 -1.32 -13.12
C GLY A 19 -18.36 -0.69 -14.33
N LEU A 20 -17.99 -1.16 -15.54
CA LEU A 20 -18.55 -0.66 -16.80
C LEU A 20 -20.09 -0.62 -16.81
N PRO A 21 -20.82 -1.67 -16.36
CA PRO A 21 -22.29 -1.62 -16.38
C PRO A 21 -22.87 -0.49 -15.52
N PHE A 22 -22.23 -0.19 -14.39
CA PHE A 22 -22.66 0.90 -13.51
C PHE A 22 -22.32 2.26 -14.11
N LEU A 23 -21.11 2.43 -14.65
CA LEU A 23 -20.68 3.68 -15.27
C LEU A 23 -21.51 4.01 -16.52
N ASP A 24 -21.86 3.03 -17.34
CA ASP A 24 -22.71 3.21 -18.53
C ASP A 24 -24.13 3.66 -18.13
N ALA A 25 -24.71 3.01 -17.12
CA ALA A 25 -26.01 3.42 -16.59
C ALA A 25 -25.94 4.82 -15.97
N LEU A 26 -24.91 5.10 -15.16
CA LEU A 26 -24.72 6.38 -14.49
C LEU A 26 -24.52 7.52 -15.48
N LYS A 27 -23.80 7.31 -16.59
CA LYS A 27 -23.53 8.33 -17.60
C LYS A 27 -24.80 8.91 -18.22
N SER A 28 -25.88 8.13 -18.27
CA SER A 28 -27.19 8.59 -18.78
C SER A 28 -27.93 9.53 -17.83
N GLN A 29 -27.61 9.51 -16.53
CA GLN A 29 -28.30 10.28 -15.49
C GLN A 29 -27.41 11.37 -14.88
N HIS A 30 -26.11 11.09 -14.71
CA HIS A 30 -25.11 11.93 -14.08
C HIS A 30 -23.77 11.81 -14.82
N SER A 31 -23.68 12.41 -16.02
CA SER A 31 -22.51 12.31 -16.89
C SER A 31 -21.21 12.84 -16.27
N GLU A 32 -21.29 13.93 -15.49
CA GLU A 32 -20.16 14.50 -14.77
C GLU A 32 -19.62 13.55 -13.69
N LEU A 33 -20.50 12.97 -12.87
CA LEU A 33 -20.12 11.99 -11.86
C LEU A 33 -19.51 10.74 -12.51
N ALA A 34 -20.09 10.25 -13.61
CA ALA A 34 -19.54 9.12 -14.35
C ALA A 34 -18.12 9.42 -14.87
N SER A 35 -17.86 10.65 -15.34
CA SER A 35 -16.52 11.09 -15.75
C SER A 35 -15.52 11.08 -14.59
N VAL A 36 -15.90 11.60 -13.42
CA VAL A 36 -15.04 11.60 -12.22
C VAL A 36 -14.70 10.15 -11.83
N LEU A 37 -15.69 9.27 -11.73
CA LEU A 37 -15.45 7.86 -11.39
C LEU A 37 -14.55 7.17 -12.42
N GLN A 38 -14.74 7.44 -13.71
CA GLN A 38 -13.92 6.87 -14.77
C GLN A 38 -12.44 7.31 -14.67
N GLN A 39 -12.18 8.59 -14.37
CA GLN A 39 -10.82 9.12 -14.16
C GLN A 39 -10.10 8.45 -12.99
N HIS A 40 -10.83 8.03 -11.96
CA HIS A 40 -10.27 7.36 -10.78
C HIS A 40 -10.32 5.82 -10.84
N GLY A 41 -10.72 5.22 -11.97
CA GLY A 41 -10.84 3.77 -12.10
C GLY A 41 -9.52 3.00 -11.87
N ASN A 42 -8.38 3.58 -12.24
CA ASN A 42 -7.07 2.95 -11.98
C ASN A 42 -6.74 2.91 -10.50
N TRP A 43 -7.04 3.99 -9.76
CA TRP A 43 -6.86 4.01 -8.31
C TRP A 43 -7.71 2.95 -7.62
N ALA A 44 -8.97 2.77 -8.06
CA ALA A 44 -9.83 1.74 -7.50
C ALA A 44 -9.30 0.31 -7.73
N LYS A 45 -8.68 0.06 -8.90
CA LYS A 45 -8.00 -1.21 -9.19
C LYS A 45 -6.78 -1.42 -8.29
N GLU A 46 -5.90 -0.42 -8.20
CA GLU A 46 -4.73 -0.47 -7.31
C GLU A 46 -5.13 -0.71 -5.85
N LEU A 47 -6.17 -0.03 -5.38
CA LEU A 47 -6.68 -0.20 -4.02
C LEU A 47 -7.24 -1.60 -3.80
N ALA A 48 -7.93 -2.17 -4.79
CA ALA A 48 -8.43 -3.54 -4.73
C ALA A 48 -7.28 -4.56 -4.65
N GLU A 49 -6.24 -4.38 -5.47
CA GLU A 49 -5.05 -5.23 -5.46
C GLU A 49 -4.31 -5.18 -4.10
N LEU A 50 -4.25 -4.01 -3.47
CA LEU A 50 -3.66 -3.86 -2.14
C LEU A 50 -4.54 -4.40 -0.99
N ARG A 51 -5.85 -4.53 -1.21
CA ARG A 51 -6.83 -4.92 -0.17
C ARG A 51 -7.34 -6.35 -0.28
N ASP A 52 -7.20 -7.03 -1.42
CA ASP A 52 -7.80 -8.35 -1.65
C ASP A 52 -7.26 -9.38 -0.63
N PRO A 53 -8.09 -9.84 0.33
CA PRO A 53 -7.66 -10.81 1.32
C PRO A 53 -7.57 -12.23 0.75
N ALA A 54 -8.25 -12.50 -0.38
CA ALA A 54 -8.40 -13.81 -1.00
C ALA A 54 -7.36 -14.07 -2.09
N ALA A 55 -6.91 -13.03 -2.80
CA ALA A 55 -5.76 -13.10 -3.71
C ALA A 55 -4.48 -12.75 -2.93
N HIS A 56 -3.82 -13.76 -2.36
CA HIS A 56 -2.44 -13.73 -1.83
C HIS A 56 -1.94 -12.31 -1.48
N ARG A 57 -2.30 -11.82 -0.28
CA ARG A 57 -1.94 -10.48 0.24
C ARG A 57 -0.62 -10.02 -0.33
N ILE A 58 -0.61 -8.95 -1.14
CA ILE A 58 0.64 -8.31 -1.52
C ILE A 58 1.41 -8.05 -0.23
N PRO A 59 2.61 -8.64 -0.03
CA PRO A 59 3.38 -8.39 1.16
C PRO A 59 3.73 -6.90 1.21
N ILE A 60 3.05 -6.16 2.09
CA ILE A 60 3.41 -4.80 2.44
C ILE A 60 4.41 -4.93 3.58
N TYR A 61 5.68 -4.69 3.27
CA TYR A 61 6.75 -4.68 4.26
C TYR A 61 7.13 -3.24 4.57
N VAL A 62 7.13 -2.88 5.86
CA VAL A 62 7.65 -1.60 6.33
C VAL A 62 9.04 -1.86 6.87
N PRO A 63 10.11 -1.45 6.17
CA PRO A 63 11.46 -1.64 6.66
C PRO A 63 11.67 -0.85 7.96
N PRO A 64 12.40 -1.40 8.94
CA PRO A 64 12.72 -0.68 10.17
C PRO A 64 13.65 0.52 9.89
N SER A 65 14.45 0.45 8.83
CA SER A 65 15.40 1.47 8.44
C SER A 65 15.84 1.31 6.97
N VAL A 66 16.37 2.38 6.37
CA VAL A 66 16.76 2.46 4.96
C VAL A 66 18.16 3.04 4.85
N ILE A 67 18.99 2.42 4.02
CA ILE A 67 20.31 2.92 3.63
C ILE A 67 20.14 3.80 2.38
N THR A 68 20.58 5.05 2.44
CA THR A 68 20.35 6.06 1.39
C THR A 68 21.63 6.53 0.70
N SER A 69 22.81 6.23 1.26
CA SER A 69 24.10 6.61 0.68
C SER A 69 25.07 5.42 0.57
N GLN A 70 26.04 5.53 -0.35
CA GLN A 70 27.10 4.52 -0.47
C GLN A 70 27.97 4.46 0.80
N GLU A 71 28.20 5.59 1.47
CA GLU A 71 28.92 5.65 2.74
C GLU A 71 28.24 4.80 3.83
N GLN A 72 26.91 4.89 3.93
CA GLN A 72 26.13 4.04 4.84
C GLN A 72 26.21 2.55 4.46
N VAL A 73 26.23 2.23 3.15
CA VAL A 73 26.44 0.84 2.69
C VAL A 73 27.81 0.33 3.15
N ASP A 74 28.85 1.13 2.95
CA ASP A 74 30.23 0.74 3.25
C ASP A 74 30.42 0.57 4.77
N GLU A 75 29.86 1.48 5.57
CA GLU A 75 29.90 1.40 7.03
C GLU A 75 29.09 0.21 7.56
N PHE A 76 27.89 -0.04 7.03
CA PHE A 76 27.09 -1.21 7.36
C PHE A 76 27.88 -2.49 7.12
N ARG A 77 28.48 -2.64 5.93
CA ARG A 77 29.30 -3.82 5.58
C ARG A 77 30.54 -3.97 6.47
N ARG A 78 31.19 -2.85 6.83
CA ARG A 78 32.33 -2.85 7.73
C ARG A 78 31.96 -3.35 9.12
N ILE A 79 30.77 -2.99 9.62
CA ILE A 79 30.26 -3.46 10.91
C ILE A 79 29.82 -4.93 10.82
N GLU A 80 29.10 -5.30 9.75
CA GLU A 80 28.62 -6.66 9.51
C GLU A 80 29.77 -7.67 9.40
N ALA A 81 30.88 -7.31 8.76
CA ALA A 81 32.07 -8.15 8.71
C ALA A 81 32.63 -8.52 10.11
N LYS A 82 32.35 -7.71 11.14
CA LYS A 82 32.72 -8.03 12.54
C LYS A 82 31.83 -9.14 13.12
N ALA A 83 30.65 -9.38 12.56
CA ALA A 83 29.77 -10.49 12.91
C ALA A 83 30.15 -11.80 12.21
N ASP A 84 30.95 -11.77 11.15
CA ASP A 84 31.39 -12.98 10.45
C ASP A 84 32.62 -13.63 11.09
N VAL A 85 33.27 -12.95 12.03
CA VAL A 85 34.41 -13.48 12.79
C VAL A 85 33.94 -14.59 13.75
N GLY A 86 34.73 -15.65 13.93
CA GLY A 86 34.41 -16.80 14.79
C GLY A 86 33.99 -16.37 16.21
N SER A 87 33.07 -17.10 16.85
CA SER A 87 32.56 -16.74 18.19
C SER A 87 33.67 -16.63 19.25
N SER A 88 34.76 -17.38 19.11
CA SER A 88 35.95 -17.34 19.96
C SER A 88 36.79 -16.07 19.82
N GLU A 89 36.64 -15.34 18.72
CA GLU A 89 37.39 -14.11 18.42
C GLU A 89 36.54 -12.84 18.60
N ARG A 90 35.26 -13.02 18.95
CA ARG A 90 34.33 -11.91 19.20
C ARG A 90 34.41 -11.44 20.64
N ASN A 91 34.81 -10.17 20.82
CA ASN A 91 34.82 -9.50 22.12
C ASN A 91 33.45 -8.97 22.56
N ARG A 92 32.40 -9.15 21.75
CA ARG A 92 31.04 -8.65 22.03
C ARG A 92 29.94 -9.53 21.39
N PRO A 93 28.73 -9.55 21.96
CA PRO A 93 27.59 -10.29 21.41
C PRO A 93 27.24 -9.89 19.97
N ILE A 94 26.78 -10.88 19.18
CA ILE A 94 26.34 -10.68 17.80
C ILE A 94 25.19 -9.67 17.71
N SER A 95 24.28 -9.70 18.68
CA SER A 95 23.14 -8.79 18.77
C SER A 95 23.55 -7.32 18.87
N GLU A 96 24.67 -7.01 19.53
CA GLU A 96 25.19 -5.64 19.61
C GLU A 96 25.74 -5.18 18.26
N ILE A 97 26.40 -6.08 17.51
CA ILE A 97 26.92 -5.79 16.18
C ILE A 97 25.78 -5.48 15.20
N TYR A 98 24.71 -6.28 15.22
CA TYR A 98 23.54 -6.01 14.37
C TYR A 98 22.81 -4.73 14.77
N ARG A 99 22.73 -4.41 16.06
CA ARG A 99 22.16 -3.14 16.51
C ARG A 99 22.98 -1.94 16.02
N GLU A 100 24.31 -2.03 16.09
CA GLU A 100 25.21 -1.00 15.56
C GLU A 100 25.07 -0.86 14.04
N ALA A 101 24.99 -1.98 13.31
CA ALA A 101 24.78 -1.97 11.87
C ALA A 101 23.44 -1.30 11.50
N GLN A 102 22.37 -1.61 12.23
CA GLN A 102 21.06 -0.95 12.05
C GLN A 102 21.09 0.54 12.38
N ALA A 103 21.97 1.00 13.26
CA ALA A 103 22.09 2.42 13.60
C ALA A 103 22.73 3.26 12.49
N VAL A 104 23.35 2.63 11.48
CA VAL A 104 23.91 3.32 10.30
C VAL A 104 22.82 3.84 9.36
N SER A 105 21.67 3.16 9.36
CA SER A 105 20.55 3.44 8.47
C SER A 105 19.57 4.45 9.05
N ASP A 106 18.90 5.18 8.17
CA ASP A 106 17.91 6.19 8.56
C ASP A 106 16.51 5.59 8.67
N PHE A 107 15.70 6.13 9.57
CA PHE A 107 14.27 5.87 9.53
C PHE A 107 13.63 6.60 8.34
N MET A 108 12.94 5.87 7.48
CA MET A 108 12.13 6.44 6.41
C MET A 108 10.74 5.80 6.42
N PRO A 109 9.64 6.57 6.38
CA PRO A 109 8.28 6.04 6.37
C PRO A 109 7.93 5.53 4.97
N VAL A 110 8.58 4.45 4.54
CA VAL A 110 8.37 3.79 3.25
C VAL A 110 7.76 2.42 3.44
N MET A 111 7.11 1.92 2.40
CA MET A 111 6.64 0.55 2.30
C MET A 111 7.18 -0.09 1.02
N ILE A 112 7.48 -1.37 1.11
CA ILE A 112 7.87 -2.21 -0.02
C ILE A 112 6.67 -3.08 -0.37
N ILE A 113 6.29 -3.01 -1.64
CA ILE A 113 5.15 -3.73 -2.24
C ILE A 113 5.73 -4.72 -3.23
N SER A 114 5.41 -6.01 -3.08
CA SER A 114 5.76 -7.04 -4.05
C SER A 114 4.63 -7.23 -5.06
N THR A 115 4.84 -6.83 -6.31
CA THR A 115 3.87 -7.03 -7.39
C THR A 115 4.40 -8.05 -8.41
N THR A 116 3.56 -8.44 -9.36
CA THR A 116 3.98 -9.28 -10.51
C THR A 116 5.07 -8.64 -11.36
N GLN A 117 5.26 -7.32 -11.27
CA GLN A 117 6.30 -6.56 -11.97
C GLN A 117 7.55 -6.31 -11.11
N GLY A 118 7.63 -6.95 -9.93
CA GLY A 118 8.74 -6.86 -9.00
C GLY A 118 8.45 -5.98 -7.78
N LEU A 119 9.52 -5.65 -7.06
CA LEU A 119 9.44 -4.82 -5.86
C LEU A 119 9.26 -3.34 -6.21
N ARG A 120 8.43 -2.66 -5.43
CA ARG A 120 8.22 -1.21 -5.51
C ARG A 120 8.33 -0.61 -4.12
N ILE A 121 9.09 0.46 -3.98
CA ILE A 121 9.17 1.25 -2.75
C ILE A 121 8.24 2.45 -2.92
N ARG A 122 7.40 2.72 -1.92
CA ARG A 122 6.52 3.90 -1.88
C ARG A 122 6.67 4.60 -0.54
N SER A 123 6.56 5.92 -0.54
CA SER A 123 6.37 6.68 0.70
C SER A 123 4.97 6.38 1.26
N ILE A 124 4.90 6.01 2.53
CA ILE A 124 3.64 5.77 3.24
C ILE A 124 2.86 7.08 3.32
N SER A 125 3.52 8.17 3.72
CA SER A 125 2.88 9.48 3.86
C SER A 125 2.29 9.98 2.54
N GLU A 126 3.03 9.83 1.44
CA GLU A 126 2.51 10.22 0.13
C GLU A 126 1.38 9.32 -0.33
N GLN A 127 1.48 8.00 -0.10
CA GLN A 127 0.39 7.08 -0.45
C GLN A 127 -0.90 7.45 0.31
N VAL A 128 -0.81 7.67 1.62
CA VAL A 128 -1.97 8.05 2.44
C VAL A 128 -2.58 9.36 1.95
N ARG A 129 -1.75 10.37 1.68
CA ARG A 129 -2.22 11.65 1.14
C ARG A 129 -2.92 11.48 -0.21
N LEU A 130 -2.30 10.76 -1.14
CA LEU A 130 -2.88 10.51 -2.47
C LEU A 130 -4.20 9.73 -2.39
N ASP A 131 -4.28 8.72 -1.52
CA ASP A 131 -5.51 7.95 -1.33
C ASP A 131 -6.60 8.80 -0.69
N HIS A 132 -6.24 9.66 0.26
CA HIS A 132 -7.16 10.60 0.89
C HIS A 132 -7.72 11.62 -0.12
N ASP A 133 -6.85 12.24 -0.92
CA ASP A 133 -7.25 13.24 -1.91
C ASP A 133 -8.21 12.65 -2.96
N LYS A 134 -7.91 11.44 -3.44
CA LYS A 134 -8.78 10.71 -4.39
C LYS A 134 -10.10 10.31 -3.75
N TYR A 135 -10.06 9.79 -2.53
CA TYR A 135 -11.27 9.46 -1.77
C TYR A 135 -12.16 10.68 -1.61
N LEU A 136 -11.62 11.81 -1.13
CA LEU A 136 -12.37 13.04 -0.95
C LEU A 136 -12.97 13.54 -2.27
N THR A 137 -12.19 13.55 -3.35
CA THR A 137 -12.67 14.00 -4.67
C THR A 137 -13.87 13.17 -5.12
N ILE A 138 -13.79 11.84 -5.02
CA ILE A 138 -14.89 10.94 -5.37
C ILE A 138 -16.09 11.15 -4.43
N SER A 139 -15.86 11.18 -3.12
CA SER A 139 -16.93 11.35 -2.13
C SER A 139 -17.66 12.66 -2.30
N THR A 140 -16.95 13.76 -2.53
CA THR A 140 -17.55 15.08 -2.78
C THR A 140 -18.38 15.07 -4.07
N ALA A 141 -17.88 14.45 -5.14
CA ALA A 141 -18.64 14.32 -6.39
C ALA A 141 -19.92 13.49 -6.21
N VAL A 142 -19.84 12.39 -5.45
CA VAL A 142 -21.01 11.53 -5.15
C VAL A 142 -22.03 12.31 -4.32
N VAL A 143 -21.62 12.96 -3.23
CA VAL A 143 -22.52 13.72 -2.37
C VAL A 143 -23.15 14.90 -3.10
N GLY A 144 -22.39 15.59 -3.96
CA GLY A 144 -22.91 16.69 -4.76
C GLY A 144 -23.90 16.28 -5.86
N ALA A 145 -23.97 14.98 -6.19
CA ALA A 145 -24.91 14.43 -7.17
C ALA A 145 -26.19 13.85 -6.53
N LEU A 146 -26.26 13.77 -5.20
CA LEU A 146 -27.45 13.38 -4.42
C LEU A 146 -28.38 14.58 -4.19
#